data_AF-A0A838GCV9-F1
#
_entry.id   AF-A0A838GCV9-F1
#
_cell.length_a   1.000
_cell.length_b   1.000
_cell.length_c   1.000
_cell.angle_alpha   90.00
_cell.angle_beta   90.00
_cell.angle_gamma   90.00
#
_symmetry.space_group_name_H-M   'P 1'
#
loop_
_entity.id
_entity.type
_entity.pdbx_description
1 polymer ?
#
loop_
_entity_poly.entity_id
_entity_poly.type
_entity_poly.pdbx_seq_one_letter_code
_entity_poly.pdbx_strand_id
1 'polypeptide(L)'
;GRIITPLKDRFGSQIRTHYPGTVDLENRIVEQERSHFTLPGIEVTMPAFMQEVVTEISHHARRSPVVSQRSGVSVRMTVANTEVLIANASRRALRTGESVAVPRISDLDAIFPSSMGKIEFETFGEGRDDDALERMIGEAIKSVFLKTVDPTLLEPLLTAFENGLTVTVSDSADAYSYVHQVSAVDSLSEVISGLVTTNSPQESASAIEFVLEGLHQVRKVSRRSRGGNVTRYSI
;
A
#
# COMPACT_ATOMS: atom_id res chain seq x y z
N GLY A 1 24.90 -23.68 5.85
CA GLY A 1 25.86 -24.52 6.61
C GLY A 1 26.58 -23.67 7.63
N ARG A 2 26.83 -24.19 8.83
CA ARG A 2 27.51 -23.46 9.92
C ARG A 2 29.02 -23.59 9.72
N ILE A 3 29.72 -22.48 9.47
CA ILE A 3 31.19 -22.49 9.32
C ILE A 3 31.80 -22.83 10.69
N ILE A 4 32.65 -23.86 10.72
CA ILE A 4 33.36 -24.26 11.95
C ILE A 4 34.41 -23.20 12.32
N THR A 5 34.61 -23.01 13.61
CA THR A 5 35.52 -22.00 14.18
C THR A 5 36.92 -21.98 13.56
N PRO A 6 37.58 -23.12 13.28
CA PRO A 6 38.92 -23.13 12.66
C PRO A 6 38.98 -22.55 11.24
N LEU A 7 37.86 -22.58 10.51
CA LEU A 7 37.75 -21.94 9.20
C LEU A 7 37.41 -20.45 9.33
N LYS A 8 36.63 -20.09 10.36
CA LYS A 8 36.26 -18.70 10.64
C LYS A 8 37.50 -17.82 10.92
N ASP A 9 38.50 -18.39 11.60
CA ASP A 9 39.76 -17.72 11.96
C ASP A 9 40.65 -17.37 10.75
N ARG A 10 40.36 -17.94 9.57
CA ARG A 10 41.11 -17.70 8.32
C ARG A 10 40.54 -16.58 7.46
N PHE A 11 39.43 -15.94 7.85
CA PHE A 11 38.87 -14.79 7.13
C PHE A 11 39.47 -13.48 7.65
N GLY A 12 40.00 -12.65 6.74
CA GLY A 12 40.58 -11.34 7.10
C GLY A 12 39.56 -10.28 7.52
N SER A 13 38.27 -10.49 7.27
CA SER A 13 37.19 -9.60 7.71
C SER A 13 35.86 -10.33 7.78
N GLN A 14 34.99 -9.89 8.70
CA GLN A 14 33.60 -10.34 8.79
C GLN A 14 32.68 -9.11 8.64
N ILE A 15 31.97 -9.02 7.53
CA ILE A 15 30.97 -7.97 7.30
C ILE A 15 29.60 -8.49 7.76
N ARG A 16 28.94 -7.75 8.65
CA ARG A 16 27.53 -7.99 9.01
C ARG A 16 26.67 -7.01 8.24
N THR A 17 25.87 -7.53 7.32
CA THR A 17 24.92 -6.74 6.54
C THR A 17 23.61 -6.56 7.31
N HIS A 18 22.85 -5.54 6.93
CA HIS A 18 21.50 -5.29 7.43
C HIS A 18 20.62 -4.77 6.30
N TYR A 19 19.30 -4.83 6.49
CA TYR A 19 18.33 -4.19 5.60
C TYR A 19 18.28 -2.67 5.84
N PRO A 20 17.75 -1.86 4.91
CA PRO A 20 17.63 -0.42 5.08
C PRO A 20 16.95 -0.06 6.41
N GLY A 21 17.53 0.91 7.13
CA GLY A 21 17.03 1.32 8.44
C GLY A 21 15.87 2.31 8.39
N THR A 22 15.64 2.94 7.24
CA THR A 22 14.61 3.98 7.06
C THR A 22 13.81 3.72 5.79
N VAL A 23 12.54 4.12 5.83
CA VAL A 23 11.61 4.02 4.69
C VAL A 23 12.10 4.86 3.51
N ASP A 24 12.66 6.04 3.76
CA ASP A 24 13.25 6.90 2.73
C ASP A 24 14.39 6.20 1.96
N LEU A 25 15.31 5.57 2.69
CA LEU A 25 16.43 4.86 2.06
C LEU A 25 15.92 3.68 1.22
N GLU A 26 14.92 2.96 1.69
CA GLU A 26 14.34 1.86 0.94
C GLU A 26 13.55 2.33 -0.29
N ASN A 27 12.78 3.41 -0.20
CA ASN A 27 12.11 4.03 -1.35
C ASN A 27 13.12 4.41 -2.44
N ARG A 28 14.28 4.96 -2.06
CA ARG A 28 15.36 5.29 -3.01
C ARG A 28 15.93 4.04 -3.68
N ILE A 29 16.11 2.95 -2.94
CA ILE A 29 16.57 1.67 -3.50
C ILE A 29 15.50 1.11 -4.44
N VAL A 30 14.22 1.18 -4.07
CA VAL A 30 13.12 0.70 -4.92
C VAL A 30 13.06 1.48 -6.22
N GLU A 31 13.18 2.81 -6.19
CA GLU A 31 13.18 3.62 -7.41
C GLU A 31 14.40 3.31 -8.30
N GLN A 32 15.56 3.03 -7.70
CA GLN A 32 16.77 2.66 -8.44
C GLN A 32 16.66 1.27 -9.08
N GLU A 33 16.09 0.29 -8.37
CA GLU A 33 16.15 -1.13 -8.73
C GLU A 33 14.93 -1.64 -9.49
N ARG A 34 13.78 -0.96 -9.39
CA ARG A 34 12.56 -1.38 -10.08
C ARG A 34 12.74 -1.30 -11.59
N SER A 35 12.04 -2.19 -12.28
CA SER A 35 11.92 -2.16 -13.73
C SER A 35 10.98 -1.03 -14.13
N HIS A 36 11.44 -0.15 -15.03
CA HIS A 36 10.58 0.83 -15.69
C HIS A 36 10.08 0.20 -16.99
N PHE A 37 8.78 -0.09 -17.07
CA PHE A 37 8.14 -0.49 -18.32
C PHE A 37 7.26 0.64 -18.84
N THR A 38 7.23 0.79 -20.15
CA THR A 38 6.41 1.80 -20.83
C THR A 38 5.24 1.11 -21.53
N LEU A 39 4.02 1.57 -21.28
CA LEU A 39 2.84 1.16 -22.02
C LEU A 39 2.41 2.30 -22.94
N PRO A 40 2.38 2.11 -24.27
CA PRO A 40 1.96 3.16 -25.20
C PRO A 40 0.57 3.69 -24.83
N GLY A 41 0.47 5.01 -24.64
CA GLY A 41 -0.80 5.69 -24.30
C GLY A 41 -1.19 5.65 -22.83
N ILE A 42 -0.39 5.02 -21.95
CA ILE A 42 -0.60 5.00 -20.50
C ILE A 42 0.61 5.62 -19.80
N GLU A 43 0.39 6.79 -19.20
CA GLU A 43 1.33 7.39 -18.25
C GLU A 43 1.14 6.74 -16.87
N VAL A 44 2.22 6.50 -16.14
CA VAL A 44 2.17 5.92 -14.78
C VAL A 44 2.60 6.99 -13.79
N THR A 45 1.76 7.24 -12.79
CA THR A 45 2.07 8.15 -11.68
C THR A 45 1.90 7.40 -10.37
N MET A 46 2.98 7.32 -9.58
CA MET A 46 2.97 6.70 -8.25
C MET A 46 2.90 7.81 -7.17
N PRO A 47 1.79 7.92 -6.42
CA PRO A 47 1.72 8.86 -5.29
C PRO A 47 2.73 8.49 -4.21
N ALA A 48 3.33 9.50 -3.58
CA ALA A 48 4.37 9.29 -2.56
C ALA A 48 3.86 8.42 -1.39
N PHE A 49 2.62 8.66 -0.94
CA PHE A 49 2.02 7.86 0.13
C PHE A 49 1.83 6.39 -0.26
N MET A 50 1.50 6.08 -1.53
CA MET A 50 1.38 4.69 -1.99
C MET A 50 2.73 3.97 -1.99
N GLN A 51 3.79 4.64 -2.47
CA GLN A 51 5.14 4.09 -2.40
C GLN A 51 5.58 3.89 -0.95
N GLU A 52 5.24 4.83 -0.06
CA GLU A 52 5.51 4.71 1.38
C GLU A 52 4.76 3.53 2.01
N VAL A 53 3.49 3.31 1.65
CA VAL A 53 2.69 2.16 2.12
C VAL A 53 3.36 0.85 1.74
N VAL A 54 3.78 0.68 0.48
CA VAL A 54 4.45 -0.56 0.03
C VAL A 54 5.74 -0.82 0.82
N THR A 55 6.51 0.23 1.10
CA THR A 55 7.73 0.11 1.89
C THR A 55 7.44 -0.19 3.36
N GLU A 56 6.43 0.45 3.96
CA GLU A 56 6.03 0.15 5.34
C GLU A 56 5.54 -1.30 5.49
N ILE A 57 4.90 -1.91 4.49
CA ILE A 57 4.56 -3.34 4.53
C ILE A 57 5.80 -4.19 4.79
N SER A 58 6.89 -3.95 4.06
CA SER A 58 8.16 -4.66 4.26
C SER A 58 8.78 -4.36 5.63
N HIS A 59 8.69 -3.13 6.12
CA HIS A 59 9.19 -2.77 7.46
C HIS A 59 8.38 -3.44 8.58
N HIS A 60 7.05 -3.51 8.45
CA HIS A 60 6.18 -4.25 9.35
C HIS A 60 6.48 -5.75 9.32
N ALA A 61 6.67 -6.34 8.14
CA ALA A 61 7.05 -7.74 7.98
C ALA A 61 8.39 -8.06 8.68
N ARG A 62 9.41 -7.20 8.56
CA ARG A 62 10.71 -7.38 9.27
C ARG A 62 10.57 -7.40 10.79
N ARG A 63 9.66 -6.61 11.35
CA ARG A 63 9.43 -6.52 12.80
C ARG A 63 8.43 -7.56 13.30
N SER A 64 7.80 -8.30 12.40
CA SER A 64 6.70 -9.19 12.75
C SER A 64 7.19 -10.48 13.40
N PRO A 65 6.58 -10.90 14.53
CA PRO A 65 6.92 -12.16 15.18
C PRO A 65 6.44 -13.40 14.40
N VAL A 66 5.55 -13.23 13.42
CA VAL A 66 5.04 -14.32 12.58
C VAL A 66 5.81 -14.48 11.26
N VAL A 67 6.90 -13.73 11.08
CA VAL A 67 7.78 -13.82 9.92
C VAL A 67 9.13 -14.36 10.38
N SER A 68 9.69 -15.30 9.62
CA SER A 68 10.97 -15.92 9.96
C SER A 68 12.11 -14.91 9.91
N GLN A 69 12.62 -14.57 11.09
CA GLN A 69 13.76 -13.65 11.24
C GLN A 69 15.07 -14.25 10.72
N ARG A 70 15.12 -15.59 10.57
CA ARG A 70 16.26 -16.28 9.96
C ARG A 70 16.36 -16.00 8.48
N SER A 71 15.23 -16.00 7.78
CA SER A 71 15.14 -15.75 6.34
C SER A 71 15.10 -14.25 6.05
N GLY A 72 14.46 -13.48 6.93
CA GLY A 72 14.35 -12.03 6.84
C GLY A 72 13.47 -11.57 5.67
N VAL A 73 13.33 -10.25 5.52
CA VAL A 73 12.52 -9.64 4.45
C VAL A 73 13.39 -8.70 3.63
N SER A 74 13.72 -9.13 2.41
CA SER A 74 14.57 -8.38 1.50
C SER A 74 13.85 -7.19 0.86
N VAL A 75 14.60 -6.17 0.49
CA VAL A 75 14.12 -5.07 -0.37
C VAL A 75 13.57 -5.58 -1.71
N ARG A 76 13.98 -6.79 -2.15
CA ARG A 76 13.40 -7.47 -3.34
C ARG A 76 11.91 -7.81 -3.21
N MET A 77 11.37 -7.83 -1.99
CA MET A 77 9.93 -7.90 -1.78
C MET A 77 9.30 -6.56 -2.15
N THR A 78 9.82 -5.46 -1.59
CA THR A 78 9.33 -4.10 -1.82
C THR A 78 9.38 -3.73 -3.31
N VAL A 79 10.50 -4.01 -3.98
CA VAL A 79 10.65 -3.81 -5.44
C VAL A 79 9.55 -4.55 -6.21
N ALA A 80 9.40 -5.86 -5.95
CA ALA A 80 8.42 -6.68 -6.66
C ALA A 80 6.98 -6.23 -6.38
N ASN A 81 6.67 -5.86 -5.14
CA ASN A 81 5.35 -5.37 -4.77
C ASN A 81 5.05 -4.02 -5.43
N THR A 82 6.03 -3.11 -5.51
CA THR A 82 5.89 -1.84 -6.26
C THR A 82 5.64 -2.10 -7.74
N GLU A 83 6.39 -3.01 -8.38
CA GLU A 83 6.20 -3.37 -9.78
C GLU A 83 4.82 -3.99 -10.05
N VAL A 84 4.38 -4.92 -9.20
CA VAL A 84 3.06 -5.56 -9.30
C VAL A 84 1.94 -4.55 -9.09
N LEU A 85 2.08 -3.66 -8.11
CA LEU A 85 1.12 -2.60 -7.83
C LEU A 85 0.95 -1.66 -9.04
N ILE A 86 2.06 -1.23 -9.64
CA ILE A 86 2.06 -0.41 -10.86
C ILE A 86 1.44 -1.17 -12.05
N ALA A 87 1.76 -2.46 -12.21
CA ALA A 87 1.21 -3.30 -13.26
C ALA A 87 -0.31 -3.47 -13.12
N ASN A 88 -0.82 -3.64 -11.90
CA ASN A 88 -2.26 -3.75 -11.66
C ASN A 88 -2.99 -2.43 -11.92
N ALA A 89 -2.42 -1.31 -11.47
CA ALA A 89 -2.96 0.02 -11.78
C ALA A 89 -3.00 0.29 -13.29
N SER A 90 -1.95 -0.12 -14.01
CA SER A 90 -1.89 -0.02 -15.48
C SER A 90 -2.93 -0.91 -16.16
N ARG A 91 -3.11 -2.14 -15.66
CA ARG A 91 -4.17 -3.05 -16.12
C ARG A 91 -5.55 -2.45 -15.93
N ARG A 92 -5.82 -1.79 -14.79
CA ARG A 92 -7.08 -1.07 -14.59
C ARG A 92 -7.23 0.03 -15.62
N ALA A 93 -6.25 0.92 -15.77
CA ALA A 93 -6.32 2.06 -16.68
C ALA A 93 -6.65 1.62 -18.12
N LEU A 94 -6.02 0.53 -18.59
CA LEU A 94 -6.34 -0.05 -19.90
C LEU A 94 -7.80 -0.56 -20.01
N ARG A 95 -8.36 -1.12 -18.93
CA ARG A 95 -9.75 -1.61 -18.92
C ARG A 95 -10.77 -0.48 -18.82
N THR A 96 -10.45 0.58 -18.11
CA THR A 96 -11.31 1.76 -17.91
C THR A 96 -11.16 2.78 -19.03
N GLY A 97 -10.15 2.64 -19.89
CA GLY A 97 -9.85 3.59 -20.97
C GLY A 97 -9.16 4.87 -20.47
N GLU A 98 -8.56 4.85 -19.28
CA GLU A 98 -7.83 5.97 -18.70
C GLU A 98 -6.41 6.03 -19.27
N SER A 99 -5.93 7.24 -19.59
CA SER A 99 -4.57 7.46 -20.10
C SER A 99 -3.51 7.59 -19.00
N VAL A 100 -3.92 7.63 -17.74
CA VAL A 100 -3.03 7.74 -16.57
C VAL A 100 -3.35 6.62 -15.60
N ALA A 101 -2.35 5.84 -15.24
CA ALA A 101 -2.43 4.77 -14.25
C ALA A 101 -1.87 5.27 -12.91
N VAL A 102 -2.74 5.37 -11.92
CA VAL A 102 -2.38 5.72 -10.54
C VAL A 102 -2.76 4.57 -9.62
N PRO A 103 -1.81 3.96 -8.89
CA PRO A 103 -2.12 2.96 -7.88
C PRO A 103 -3.06 3.45 -6.79
N ARG A 104 -3.98 2.61 -6.34
CA ARG A 104 -4.96 2.87 -5.27
C ARG A 104 -4.89 1.76 -4.21
N ILE A 105 -5.56 1.93 -3.09
CA ILE A 105 -5.62 0.89 -2.03
C ILE A 105 -6.20 -0.42 -2.55
N SER A 106 -7.21 -0.34 -3.41
CA SER A 106 -7.81 -1.51 -4.05
C SER A 106 -6.85 -2.30 -4.96
N ASP A 107 -5.69 -1.73 -5.31
CA ASP A 107 -4.65 -2.46 -6.05
C ASP A 107 -3.72 -3.29 -5.16
N LEU A 108 -3.73 -3.07 -3.83
CA LEU A 108 -2.83 -3.77 -2.92
C LEU A 108 -3.12 -5.27 -2.86
N ASP A 109 -4.34 -5.72 -3.16
CA ASP A 109 -4.67 -7.14 -3.26
C ASP A 109 -3.80 -7.87 -4.30
N ALA A 110 -3.33 -7.16 -5.33
CA ALA A 110 -2.48 -7.75 -6.36
C ALA A 110 -1.09 -8.17 -5.85
N ILE A 111 -0.61 -7.61 -4.73
CA ILE A 111 0.74 -7.88 -4.21
C ILE A 111 0.82 -9.16 -3.37
N PHE A 112 -0.31 -9.82 -3.09
CA PHE A 112 -0.34 -11.03 -2.26
C PHE A 112 0.58 -12.13 -2.83
N PRO A 113 0.46 -12.55 -4.11
CA PRO A 113 1.33 -13.59 -4.65
C PRO A 113 2.81 -13.22 -4.63
N SER A 114 3.16 -11.97 -4.91
CA SER A 114 4.56 -11.52 -4.89
C SER A 114 5.14 -11.45 -3.47
N SER A 115 4.31 -11.12 -2.49
CA SER A 115 4.70 -11.09 -1.07
C SER A 115 4.89 -12.50 -0.52
N MET A 116 3.94 -13.40 -0.79
CA MET A 116 3.98 -14.80 -0.32
C MET A 116 5.18 -15.56 -0.87
N GLY A 117 5.62 -15.27 -2.10
CA GLY A 117 6.83 -15.86 -2.67
C GLY A 117 8.15 -15.28 -2.13
N LYS A 118 8.11 -14.24 -1.29
CA LYS A 118 9.27 -13.46 -0.83
C LYS A 118 9.41 -13.38 0.69
N ILE A 119 8.43 -13.87 1.44
CA ILE A 119 8.44 -13.94 2.91
C ILE A 119 8.21 -15.39 3.33
N GLU A 120 8.95 -15.83 4.35
CA GLU A 120 8.67 -17.08 5.05
C GLU A 120 7.91 -16.76 6.34
N PHE A 121 6.67 -17.25 6.43
CA PHE A 121 5.85 -17.10 7.62
C PHE A 121 6.07 -18.27 8.59
N GLU A 122 5.99 -17.99 9.88
CA GLU A 122 6.03 -18.97 10.97
C GLU A 122 4.65 -19.11 11.63
N THR A 123 3.57 -18.97 10.84
CA THR A 123 2.20 -19.14 11.34
C THR A 123 1.82 -20.62 11.44
N PHE A 124 0.81 -20.91 12.27
CA PHE A 124 0.26 -22.26 12.41
C PHE A 124 -1.18 -22.32 11.91
N GLY A 125 -1.39 -23.02 10.81
CA GLY A 125 -2.71 -23.28 10.21
C GLY A 125 -2.85 -22.75 8.78
N GLU A 126 -3.72 -23.38 8.00
CA GLU A 126 -4.01 -22.97 6.61
C GLU A 126 -4.66 -21.58 6.57
N GLY A 127 -4.29 -20.75 5.59
CA GLY A 127 -4.82 -19.38 5.40
C GLY A 127 -4.31 -18.32 6.39
N ARG A 128 -3.53 -18.70 7.40
CA ARG A 128 -3.01 -17.78 8.43
C ARG A 128 -1.97 -16.80 7.92
N ASP A 129 -1.28 -17.16 6.85
CA ASP A 129 -0.27 -16.31 6.22
C ASP A 129 -0.94 -15.14 5.49
N ASP A 130 -2.06 -15.39 4.80
CA ASP A 130 -2.85 -14.36 4.13
C ASP A 130 -3.40 -13.37 5.17
N ASP A 131 -3.98 -13.88 6.27
CA ASP A 131 -4.44 -13.05 7.41
C ASP A 131 -3.29 -12.24 8.03
N ALA A 132 -2.07 -12.79 8.05
CA ALA A 132 -0.90 -12.09 8.57
C ALA A 132 -0.47 -10.96 7.65
N LEU A 133 -0.45 -11.20 6.34
CA LEU A 133 -0.13 -10.20 5.34
C LEU A 133 -1.19 -9.09 5.29
N GLU A 134 -2.48 -9.42 5.33
CA GLU A 134 -3.56 -8.43 5.35
C GLU A 134 -3.43 -7.50 6.56
N ARG A 135 -3.12 -8.05 7.74
CA ARG A 135 -2.84 -7.24 8.94
C ARG A 135 -1.61 -6.34 8.76
N MET A 136 -0.54 -6.81 8.12
CA MET A 136 0.64 -5.97 7.84
C MET A 136 0.31 -4.84 6.87
N ILE A 137 -0.53 -5.09 5.87
CA ILE A 137 -1.03 -4.07 4.94
C ILE A 137 -1.83 -3.02 5.72
N GLY A 138 -2.76 -3.44 6.57
CA GLY A 138 -3.55 -2.51 7.40
C GLY A 138 -2.68 -1.65 8.32
N GLU A 139 -1.70 -2.24 9.02
CA GLU A 139 -0.78 -1.49 9.88
C GLU A 139 0.14 -0.54 9.09
N ALA A 140 0.58 -0.92 7.89
CA ALA A 140 1.36 -0.05 7.01
C ALA A 140 0.54 1.17 6.55
N ILE A 141 -0.71 0.94 6.10
CA ILE A 141 -1.63 2.01 5.71
C ILE A 141 -1.86 2.96 6.88
N LYS A 142 -2.13 2.42 8.07
CA LYS A 142 -2.31 3.20 9.30
C LYS A 142 -1.08 4.04 9.64
N SER A 143 0.12 3.46 9.55
CA SER A 143 1.39 4.14 9.84
C SER A 143 1.57 5.36 8.94
N VAL A 144 1.36 5.19 7.63
CA VAL A 144 1.46 6.29 6.67
C VAL A 144 0.34 7.30 6.89
N PHE A 145 -0.90 6.84 7.08
CA PHE A 145 -2.06 7.71 7.29
C PHE A 145 -1.89 8.65 8.47
N LEU A 146 -1.47 8.13 9.64
CA LEU A 146 -1.24 8.93 10.84
C LEU A 146 -0.07 9.93 10.69
N LYS A 147 0.86 9.66 9.77
CA LYS A 147 1.98 10.55 9.46
C LYS A 147 1.59 11.65 8.47
N THR A 148 0.71 11.35 7.50
CA THR A 148 0.46 12.22 6.34
C THR A 148 -0.84 13.00 6.40
N VAL A 149 -1.84 12.55 7.16
CA VAL A 149 -3.18 13.17 7.19
C VAL A 149 -3.43 13.82 8.54
N ASP A 150 -3.76 15.11 8.52
CA ASP A 150 -4.23 15.82 9.72
C ASP A 150 -5.65 15.35 10.07
N PRO A 151 -5.87 14.72 11.24
CA PRO A 151 -7.18 14.22 11.62
C PRO A 151 -8.23 15.32 11.81
N THR A 152 -7.83 16.58 12.07
CA THR A 152 -8.76 17.70 12.25
C THR A 152 -9.50 18.05 10.95
N LEU A 153 -8.87 17.84 9.80
CA LEU A 153 -9.47 18.07 8.49
C LEU A 153 -10.53 17.00 8.12
N LEU A 154 -10.58 15.90 8.87
CA LEU A 154 -11.50 14.78 8.62
C LEU A 154 -12.82 14.89 9.41
N GLU A 155 -12.96 15.84 10.33
CA GLU A 155 -14.19 16.01 11.11
C GLU A 155 -15.45 16.12 10.23
N PRO A 156 -15.48 16.93 9.16
CA PRO A 156 -16.69 17.05 8.33
C PRO A 156 -17.01 15.76 7.57
N LEU A 157 -16.00 14.98 7.17
CA LEU A 157 -16.19 13.68 6.55
C LEU A 157 -16.81 12.68 7.54
N LEU A 158 -16.33 12.66 8.79
CA LEU A 158 -16.90 11.82 9.84
C LEU A 158 -18.36 12.21 10.12
N THR A 159 -18.66 13.50 10.23
CA THR A 159 -20.05 13.98 10.37
C THR A 159 -20.91 13.57 9.18
N ALA A 160 -20.39 13.60 7.96
CA ALA A 160 -21.12 13.11 6.79
C ALA A 160 -21.45 11.61 6.89
N PHE A 161 -20.51 10.78 7.37
CA PHE A 161 -20.77 9.37 7.65
C PHE A 161 -21.81 9.16 8.75
N GLU A 162 -21.78 9.95 9.82
CA GLU A 162 -22.79 9.91 10.90
C GLU A 162 -24.19 10.26 10.38
N ASN A 163 -24.25 11.14 9.37
CA ASN A 163 -25.47 11.52 8.67
C ASN A 163 -25.88 10.55 7.53
N GLY A 164 -25.23 9.39 7.41
CA GLY A 164 -25.63 8.32 6.50
C GLY A 164 -24.89 8.30 5.15
N LEU A 165 -23.79 9.05 4.99
CA LEU A 165 -22.90 8.88 3.83
C LEU A 165 -22.42 7.42 3.77
N THR A 166 -22.43 6.86 2.56
CA THR A 166 -21.75 5.59 2.28
C THR A 166 -20.91 5.77 1.05
N VAL A 167 -19.68 5.26 1.08
CA VAL A 167 -18.76 5.35 -0.06
C VAL A 167 -18.41 3.94 -0.51
N THR A 168 -18.49 3.70 -1.81
CA THR A 168 -18.19 2.41 -2.42
C THR A 168 -16.99 2.54 -3.36
N VAL A 169 -16.00 1.67 -3.15
CA VAL A 169 -14.76 1.57 -3.92
C VAL A 169 -14.67 0.21 -4.59
N SER A 170 -13.96 0.13 -5.71
CA SER A 170 -13.74 -1.10 -6.48
C SER A 170 -12.45 -1.05 -7.30
N ASP A 171 -11.73 -2.19 -7.32
CA ASP A 171 -10.56 -2.40 -8.18
C ASP A 171 -10.84 -2.20 -9.70
N SER A 172 -12.11 -2.24 -10.10
CA SER A 172 -12.56 -2.17 -11.50
C SER A 172 -13.24 -0.85 -11.90
N ALA A 173 -13.52 0.03 -10.94
CA ALA A 173 -14.15 1.32 -11.22
C ALA A 173 -13.13 2.36 -11.72
N ASP A 174 -13.57 3.19 -12.68
CA ASP A 174 -12.84 4.37 -13.16
C ASP A 174 -12.68 5.43 -12.07
N ALA A 175 -11.75 6.38 -12.24
CA ALA A 175 -11.50 7.40 -11.23
C ALA A 175 -12.69 8.37 -11.03
N TYR A 176 -13.48 8.63 -12.07
CA TYR A 176 -14.59 9.59 -12.02
C TYR A 176 -15.75 9.12 -11.12
N SER A 177 -15.99 7.81 -11.05
CA SER A 177 -17.01 7.21 -10.18
C SER A 177 -16.78 7.47 -8.68
N TYR A 178 -15.56 7.81 -8.27
CA TYR A 178 -15.19 8.09 -6.88
C TYR A 178 -15.42 9.55 -6.50
N VAL A 179 -14.94 10.46 -7.35
CA VAL A 179 -14.98 11.90 -7.08
C VAL A 179 -16.42 12.37 -6.88
N HIS A 180 -17.38 11.82 -7.63
CA HIS A 180 -18.79 12.14 -7.48
C HIS A 180 -19.41 11.69 -6.14
N GLN A 181 -18.90 10.64 -5.50
CA GLN A 181 -19.47 10.14 -4.24
C GLN A 181 -19.09 11.03 -3.04
N VAL A 182 -17.95 11.71 -3.13
CA VAL A 182 -17.40 12.53 -2.04
C VAL A 182 -17.41 14.02 -2.35
N SER A 183 -17.89 14.44 -3.52
CA SER A 183 -17.95 15.85 -3.94
C SER A 183 -18.82 16.74 -3.05
N ALA A 184 -19.67 16.15 -2.20
CA ALA A 184 -20.49 16.88 -1.23
C ALA A 184 -19.73 17.23 0.07
N VAL A 185 -18.48 16.75 0.23
CA VAL A 185 -17.65 16.99 1.40
C VAL A 185 -16.51 17.93 1.02
N ASP A 186 -16.78 19.24 1.07
CA ASP A 186 -15.85 20.28 0.64
C ASP A 186 -14.47 20.19 1.32
N SER A 187 -14.44 19.77 2.59
CA SER A 187 -13.20 19.65 3.38
C SER A 187 -12.23 18.56 2.88
N LEU A 188 -12.72 17.61 2.07
CA LEU A 188 -11.88 16.54 1.55
C LEU A 188 -10.90 17.05 0.48
N SER A 189 -11.22 18.16 -0.18
CA SER A 189 -10.38 18.77 -1.21
C SER A 189 -9.01 19.21 -0.65
N GLU A 190 -8.98 19.76 0.57
CA GLU A 190 -7.75 20.18 1.25
C GLU A 190 -6.87 18.96 1.60
N VAL A 191 -7.48 17.90 2.14
CA VAL A 191 -6.78 16.66 2.46
C VAL A 191 -6.19 16.01 1.20
N ILE A 192 -6.97 15.92 0.12
CA ILE A 192 -6.50 15.37 -1.16
C ILE A 192 -5.33 16.19 -1.70
N SER A 193 -5.45 17.53 -1.69
CA SER A 193 -4.40 18.43 -2.19
C SER A 193 -3.08 18.30 -1.42
N GLY A 194 -3.13 17.90 -0.15
CA GLY A 194 -1.93 17.60 0.64
C GLY A 194 -1.25 16.25 0.30
N LEU A 195 -1.98 15.33 -0.32
CA LEU A 195 -1.52 13.97 -0.64
C LEU A 195 -1.04 13.80 -2.09
N VAL A 196 -1.48 14.67 -3.00
CA VAL A 196 -1.27 14.51 -4.45
C VAL A 196 -0.71 15.79 -5.08
N THR A 197 -0.12 15.67 -6.27
CA THR A 197 0.58 16.80 -6.90
C THR A 197 -0.29 17.56 -7.90
N THR A 198 -1.03 16.84 -8.75
CA THR A 198 -1.76 17.44 -9.88
C THR A 198 -3.26 17.60 -9.63
N ASN A 199 -3.78 16.93 -8.59
CA ASN A 199 -5.23 16.82 -8.33
C ASN A 199 -6.00 16.27 -9.54
N SER A 200 -5.37 15.42 -10.35
CA SER A 200 -6.08 14.68 -11.39
C SER A 200 -7.15 13.78 -10.77
N PRO A 201 -8.20 13.39 -11.52
CA PRO A 201 -9.21 12.45 -11.01
C PRO A 201 -8.59 11.15 -10.50
N GLN A 202 -7.56 10.63 -11.18
CA GLN A 202 -6.89 9.37 -10.85
C GLN A 202 -6.08 9.48 -9.55
N GLU A 203 -5.35 10.58 -9.37
CA GLU A 203 -4.68 10.87 -8.10
C GLU A 203 -5.68 11.07 -6.95
N SER A 204 -6.76 11.80 -7.22
CA SER A 204 -7.83 12.04 -6.24
C SER A 204 -8.48 10.74 -5.80
N ALA A 205 -8.78 9.82 -6.73
CA ALA A 205 -9.32 8.50 -6.40
C ALA A 205 -8.38 7.69 -5.50
N SER A 206 -7.06 7.73 -5.76
CA SER A 206 -6.06 7.10 -4.89
C SER A 206 -6.05 7.68 -3.48
N ALA A 207 -6.06 9.01 -3.36
CA ALA A 207 -6.08 9.70 -2.07
C ALA A 207 -7.38 9.45 -1.29
N ILE A 208 -8.54 9.44 -1.97
CA ILE A 208 -9.83 9.12 -1.35
C ILE A 208 -9.82 7.70 -0.77
N GLU A 209 -9.38 6.70 -1.55
CA GLU A 209 -9.28 5.32 -1.06
C GLU A 209 -8.33 5.22 0.15
N PHE A 210 -7.20 5.92 0.10
CA PHE A 210 -6.23 5.95 1.21
C PHE A 210 -6.80 6.57 2.49
N VAL A 211 -7.54 7.69 2.39
CA VAL A 211 -8.20 8.31 3.54
C VAL A 211 -9.27 7.40 4.13
N LEU A 212 -10.10 6.78 3.29
CA LEU A 212 -11.16 5.87 3.74
C LEU A 212 -10.59 4.65 4.44
N GLU A 213 -9.55 4.04 3.87
CA GLU A 213 -8.89 2.90 4.49
C GLU A 213 -8.15 3.31 5.76
N GLY A 214 -7.47 4.45 5.77
CA GLY A 214 -6.83 4.99 6.97
C GLY A 214 -7.82 5.18 8.12
N LEU A 215 -8.99 5.78 7.86
CA LEU A 215 -10.09 5.91 8.82
C LEU A 215 -10.58 4.56 9.32
N HIS A 216 -10.64 3.55 8.46
CA HIS A 216 -10.99 2.19 8.86
C HIS A 216 -9.95 1.60 9.82
N GLN A 217 -8.65 1.73 9.49
CA GLN A 217 -7.56 1.20 10.31
C GLN A 217 -7.43 1.89 11.68
N VAL A 218 -7.89 3.15 11.80
CA VAL A 218 -8.03 3.85 13.10
C VAL A 218 -9.41 3.68 13.75
N ARG A 219 -10.25 2.77 13.23
CA ARG A 219 -11.58 2.39 13.77
C ARG A 219 -12.58 3.54 13.82
N LYS A 220 -12.51 4.48 12.88
CA LYS A 220 -13.47 5.57 12.72
C LYS A 220 -14.61 5.23 11.77
N VAL A 221 -14.37 4.33 10.80
CA VAL A 221 -15.39 3.82 9.88
C VAL A 221 -15.29 2.29 9.76
N SER A 222 -16.42 1.66 9.44
CA SER A 222 -16.52 0.25 9.12
C SER A 222 -16.25 0.00 7.64
N ARG A 223 -15.49 -1.06 7.33
CA ARG A 223 -15.26 -1.58 5.98
C ARG A 223 -16.06 -2.87 5.79
N ARG A 224 -16.79 -3.00 4.69
CA ARG A 224 -17.46 -4.25 4.30
C ARG A 224 -17.12 -4.60 2.86
N SER A 225 -16.50 -5.75 2.66
CA SER A 225 -16.31 -6.33 1.33
C SER A 225 -17.64 -6.89 0.82
N ARG A 226 -17.98 -6.57 -0.42
CA ARG A 226 -19.07 -7.15 -1.20
C ARG A 226 -18.41 -7.95 -2.34
N GLY A 227 -19.04 -9.05 -2.74
CA GLY A 227 -18.52 -9.89 -3.82
C GLY A 227 -18.18 -9.06 -5.08
N GLY A 228 -17.09 -9.45 -5.75
CA GLY A 228 -16.57 -8.73 -6.93
C GLY A 228 -15.60 -7.59 -6.62
N ASN A 229 -14.80 -7.69 -5.55
CA ASN A 229 -13.79 -6.69 -5.15
C ASN A 229 -14.37 -5.28 -4.95
N VAL A 230 -15.60 -5.21 -4.46
CA VAL A 230 -16.28 -3.97 -4.13
C VAL A 230 -16.25 -3.78 -2.62
N THR A 231 -15.65 -2.69 -2.15
CA THR A 231 -15.59 -2.38 -0.72
C THR A 231 -16.49 -1.20 -0.41
N ARG A 232 -17.29 -1.30 0.66
CA ARG A 232 -18.13 -0.22 1.17
C ARG A 232 -17.62 0.29 2.51
N TYR A 233 -17.53 1.61 2.64
CA TYR A 233 -17.28 2.32 3.90
C TYR A 233 -18.55 2.99 4.41
N SER A 234 -18.81 2.84 5.71
CA SER A 234 -19.90 3.48 6.44
C SER A 234 -19.57 3.55 7.94
N ILE A 235 -20.31 4.32 8.73
CA ILE A 235 -20.36 4.15 10.20
C ILE A 235 -21.34 3.02 10.55
#